data_AF-A0A497N2Z3-F1
#
_entry.id   AF-A0A497N2Z3-F1
#
_cell.length_a   1.000
_cell.length_b   1.000
_cell.length_c   1.000
_cell.angle_alpha   90.00
_cell.angle_beta   90.00
_cell.angle_gamma   90.00
#
_symmetry.space_group_name_H-M   'P 1'
#
loop_
_entity.id
_entity.type
_entity.pdbx_description
1 polymer ?
#
loop_
_entity_poly.entity_id
_entity_poly.type
_entity_poly.pdbx_seq_one_letter_code
_entity_poly.pdbx_strand_id
1 'polypeptide(L)'
;MERDLDLESVLLSLEGFYWLVRTLSEMLDEFKDRSPAALRTHAFLASNRIKIIAENLREALKRLGLNVENRLGEKELAERVGMIGVDLLKELREALERLTRLAGDGGNLDGKWLASILLNAVRSIDLASGFIRIFSQILEAQGKPEYRQLSFILQTVVRDLEIIKSRHEELARLFHG
;
A
#
# COMPACT_ATOMS: atom_id res chain seq x y z
N MET A 1 6.72 -29.52 -5.62
CA MET A 1 6.25 -29.44 -4.23
C MET A 1 5.70 -28.02 -4.08
N GLU A 2 4.47 -27.80 -4.55
CA GLU A 2 3.75 -26.56 -4.28
C GLU A 2 3.53 -26.52 -2.77
N ARG A 3 4.10 -25.51 -2.09
CA ARG A 3 3.70 -25.23 -0.73
C ARG A 3 2.32 -24.61 -0.83
N ASP A 4 1.28 -25.38 -0.53
CA ASP A 4 -0.01 -24.80 -0.19
C ASP A 4 0.24 -23.76 0.89
N LEU A 5 -0.11 -22.50 0.63
CA LEU A 5 -0.03 -21.43 1.61
C LEU A 5 -0.99 -21.80 2.75
N ASP A 6 -0.44 -22.18 3.90
CA ASP A 6 -1.25 -22.42 5.09
C ASP A 6 -1.84 -21.11 5.63
N LEU A 7 -2.94 -21.24 6.36
CA LEU A 7 -3.71 -20.13 6.88
C LEU A 7 -2.88 -19.22 7.80
N GLU A 8 -1.95 -19.79 8.57
CA GLU A 8 -1.06 -19.02 9.44
C GLU A 8 -0.15 -18.10 8.62
N SER A 9 0.48 -18.63 7.56
CA SER A 9 1.31 -17.87 6.63
C SER A 9 0.53 -16.73 5.96
N VAL A 10 -0.74 -16.97 5.60
CA VAL A 10 -1.62 -15.92 5.06
C VAL A 10 -1.88 -14.82 6.09
N LEU A 11 -2.21 -15.18 7.32
CA LEU A 11 -2.50 -14.22 8.39
C LEU A 11 -1.26 -13.39 8.74
N LEU A 12 -0.08 -14.02 8.83
CA LEU A 12 1.20 -13.34 9.02
C LEU A 12 1.53 -12.41 7.84
N SER A 13 1.29 -12.85 6.60
CA SER A 13 1.49 -11.98 5.43
C SER A 13 0.57 -10.77 5.44
N LEU A 14 -0.68 -10.93 5.91
CA LEU A 14 -1.63 -9.83 6.05
C LEU A 14 -1.28 -8.86 7.18
N GLU A 15 -0.69 -9.35 8.29
CA GLU A 15 -0.10 -8.51 9.33
C GLU A 15 1.05 -7.66 8.75
N GLY A 16 1.95 -8.28 7.99
CA GLY A 16 3.02 -7.57 7.30
C GLY A 16 2.50 -6.54 6.30
N PHE A 17 1.49 -6.90 5.51
CA PHE A 17 0.83 -5.99 4.57
C PHE A 17 0.17 -4.81 5.29
N TYR A 18 -0.50 -5.04 6.42
CA TYR A 18 -1.02 -3.97 7.26
C TYR A 18 0.10 -2.99 7.65
N TRP A 19 1.26 -3.48 8.12
CA TRP A 19 2.37 -2.62 8.51
C TRP A 19 3.03 -1.87 7.34
N LEU A 20 3.06 -2.48 6.15
CA LEU A 20 3.44 -1.79 4.91
C LEU A 20 2.50 -0.61 4.64
N VAL A 21 1.19 -0.86 4.59
CA VAL A 21 0.18 0.17 4.30
C VAL A 21 0.16 1.24 5.39
N ARG A 22 0.30 0.86 6.66
CA ARG A 22 0.37 1.80 7.77
C ARG A 22 1.58 2.72 7.66
N THR A 23 2.75 2.17 7.34
CA THR A 23 3.97 2.97 7.11
C THR A 23 3.82 3.87 5.90
N LEU A 24 3.21 3.38 4.81
CA LEU A 24 2.89 4.21 3.63
C LEU A 24 1.93 5.35 3.99
N SER A 25 0.92 5.08 4.82
CA SER A 25 0.00 6.10 5.31
C SER A 25 0.74 7.21 6.06
N GLU A 26 1.71 6.88 6.90
CA GLU A 26 2.52 7.87 7.64
C GLU A 26 3.34 8.73 6.67
N MET A 27 4.02 8.10 5.71
CA MET A 27 4.83 8.81 4.71
C MET A 27 3.98 9.75 3.84
N LEU A 28 2.80 9.31 3.42
CA LEU A 28 1.90 10.14 2.62
C LEU A 28 1.28 11.28 3.42
N ASP A 29 1.01 11.07 4.72
CA ASP A 29 0.49 12.11 5.60
C ASP A 29 1.51 13.24 5.79
N GLU A 30 2.79 12.91 5.92
CA GLU A 30 3.88 13.89 5.93
C GLU A 30 4.07 14.57 4.58
N PHE A 31 4.00 13.80 3.49
CA PHE A 31 4.21 14.31 2.14
C PHE A 31 3.11 15.27 1.69
N LYS A 32 1.83 14.99 1.99
CA LYS A 32 0.70 15.76 1.44
C LYS A 32 0.84 17.27 1.73
N ASP A 33 1.35 17.63 2.91
CA ASP A 33 1.49 19.02 3.35
C ASP A 33 2.74 19.70 2.76
N ARG A 34 3.75 18.92 2.36
CA ARG A 34 5.03 19.39 1.80
C ARG A 34 5.16 19.17 0.30
N SER A 35 4.13 18.60 -0.31
CA SER A 35 4.11 18.24 -1.72
C SER A 35 4.09 19.49 -2.63
N PRO A 36 4.67 19.38 -3.84
CA PRO A 36 4.53 20.41 -4.86
C PRO A 36 3.05 20.75 -5.09
N ALA A 37 2.73 22.03 -5.33
CA ALA A 37 1.34 22.49 -5.50
C ALA A 37 0.57 21.69 -6.56
N ALA A 38 1.23 21.31 -7.65
CA ALA A 38 0.65 20.50 -8.73
C ALA A 38 0.24 19.08 -8.30
N LEU A 39 0.82 18.55 -7.21
CA LEU A 39 0.58 17.19 -6.70
C LEU A 39 -0.26 17.16 -5.43
N ARG A 40 -0.47 18.31 -4.78
CA ARG A 40 -1.07 18.39 -3.43
C ARG A 40 -2.43 17.71 -3.33
N THR A 41 -3.32 17.99 -4.27
CA THR A 41 -4.66 17.36 -4.29
C THR A 41 -4.55 15.85 -4.47
N HIS A 42 -3.67 15.37 -5.35
CA HIS A 42 -3.46 13.95 -5.56
C HIS A 42 -2.89 13.27 -4.31
N ALA A 43 -1.87 13.86 -3.70
CA ALA A 43 -1.25 13.39 -2.47
C ALA A 43 -2.27 13.30 -1.32
N PHE A 44 -3.08 14.35 -1.12
CA PHE A 44 -4.13 14.37 -0.11
C PHE A 44 -5.16 13.23 -0.31
N LEU A 45 -5.62 13.05 -1.55
CA LEU A 45 -6.59 12.01 -1.89
C LEU A 45 -6.04 10.59 -1.73
N ALA A 46 -4.79 10.36 -2.12
CA ALA A 46 -4.10 9.08 -1.92
C ALA A 46 -3.88 8.80 -0.43
N SER A 47 -3.39 9.78 0.33
CA SER A 47 -3.16 9.68 1.78
C SER A 47 -4.41 9.25 2.53
N ASN A 48 -5.55 9.92 2.28
CA ASN A 48 -6.81 9.59 2.95
C ASN A 48 -7.27 8.16 2.66
N ARG A 49 -7.10 7.70 1.42
CA ARG A 49 -7.54 6.37 1.00
C ARG A 49 -6.65 5.26 1.57
N ILE A 50 -5.34 5.47 1.58
CA ILE A 50 -4.39 4.56 2.23
C ILE A 50 -4.63 4.49 3.74
N LYS A 51 -4.97 5.62 4.39
CA LYS A 51 -5.33 5.63 5.81
C LYS A 51 -6.57 4.77 6.10
N ILE A 52 -7.62 4.90 5.30
CA ILE A 52 -8.83 4.07 5.42
C ILE A 52 -8.52 2.59 5.24
N ILE A 53 -7.67 2.23 4.27
CA ILE A 53 -7.22 0.84 4.07
C ILE A 53 -6.52 0.33 5.35
N ALA A 54 -5.58 1.10 5.90
CA ALA A 54 -4.84 0.70 7.11
C ALA A 54 -5.77 0.50 8.31
N GLU A 55 -6.74 1.40 8.52
CA GLU A 55 -7.72 1.31 9.61
C GLU A 55 -8.63 0.07 9.46
N ASN A 56 -9.13 -0.20 8.25
CA ASN A 56 -9.97 -1.37 7.98
C ASN A 56 -9.20 -2.68 8.21
N LEU A 57 -7.94 -2.75 7.77
CA LEU A 57 -7.09 -3.92 8.00
C LEU A 57 -6.80 -4.10 9.50
N ARG A 58 -6.47 -3.03 10.21
CA ARG A 58 -6.22 -3.07 11.66
C ARG A 58 -7.40 -3.68 12.40
N GLU A 59 -8.61 -3.17 12.17
CA GLU A 59 -9.81 -3.65 12.85
C GLU A 59 -10.14 -5.09 12.49
N ALA A 60 -9.93 -5.50 11.24
CA ALA A 60 -10.18 -6.87 10.80
C ALA A 60 -9.19 -7.87 11.42
N LEU A 61 -7.89 -7.54 11.42
CA LEU A 61 -6.85 -8.40 11.97
C LEU A 61 -6.90 -8.49 13.50
N LYS A 62 -7.22 -7.38 14.18
CA LYS A 62 -7.39 -7.35 15.63
C LYS A 62 -8.50 -8.29 16.11
N ARG A 63 -9.61 -8.40 15.36
CA ARG A 63 -10.70 -9.34 15.66
C ARG A 63 -10.30 -10.80 15.59
N LEU A 64 -9.26 -11.12 14.80
CA LEU A 64 -8.68 -12.44 14.70
C LEU A 64 -7.56 -12.69 15.72
N GLY A 65 -7.29 -11.73 16.62
CA GLY A 65 -6.27 -11.85 17.66
C GLY A 65 -4.84 -11.56 17.21
N LEU A 66 -4.63 -10.99 16.02
CA LEU A 66 -3.30 -10.60 15.56
C LEU A 66 -2.80 -9.33 16.27
N ASN A 67 -1.48 -9.26 16.46
CA ASN A 67 -0.83 -8.13 17.11
C ASN A 67 -0.56 -6.98 16.12
N VAL A 68 -1.56 -6.12 15.96
CA VAL A 68 -1.48 -4.92 15.09
C VAL A 68 -1.08 -3.65 15.84
N GLU A 69 -0.67 -3.76 17.11
CA GLU A 69 -0.28 -2.62 17.95
C GLU A 69 1.25 -2.45 18.01
N ASN A 70 2.00 -3.56 17.94
CA ASN A 70 3.46 -3.52 17.95
C ASN A 70 4.01 -3.38 16.54
N ARG A 71 4.70 -2.25 16.28
CA ARG A 71 5.36 -2.01 14.99
C ARG A 71 6.41 -3.08 14.72
N LEU A 72 6.29 -3.74 13.56
CA LEU A 72 7.31 -4.69 13.09
C LEU A 72 8.61 -3.95 12.76
N GLY A 73 9.73 -4.52 13.20
CA GLY A 73 11.05 -4.13 12.71
C GLY A 73 11.24 -4.49 11.24
N GLU A 74 12.26 -3.91 10.58
CA GLU A 74 12.53 -4.18 9.15
C GLU A 74 12.72 -5.68 8.86
N LYS A 75 13.43 -6.40 9.73
CA LYS A 75 13.65 -7.83 9.59
C LYS A 75 12.34 -8.62 9.69
N GLU A 76 11.52 -8.34 10.70
CA GLU A 76 10.24 -9.02 10.90
C GLU A 76 9.30 -8.71 9.72
N LEU A 77 9.27 -7.46 9.26
CA LEU A 77 8.51 -7.08 8.08
C LEU A 77 8.97 -7.87 6.84
N ALA A 78 10.27 -7.95 6.59
CA ALA A 78 10.83 -8.74 5.48
C ALA A 78 10.46 -10.22 5.56
N GLU A 79 10.38 -10.80 6.76
CA GLU A 79 9.91 -12.19 6.95
C GLU A 79 8.42 -12.35 6.60
N ARG A 80 7.60 -11.31 6.74
CA ARG A 80 6.16 -11.34 6.45
C ARG A 80 5.81 -11.05 4.99
N VAL A 81 6.48 -10.08 4.37
CA VAL A 81 6.13 -9.59 3.01
C VAL A 81 7.23 -9.80 1.98
N GLY A 82 8.34 -10.44 2.39
CA GLY A 82 9.54 -10.56 1.58
C GLY A 82 10.30 -9.24 1.44
N MET A 83 11.49 -9.32 0.85
CA MET A 83 12.32 -8.14 0.57
C MET A 83 11.63 -7.17 -0.39
N ILE A 84 10.81 -7.67 -1.31
CA ILE A 84 10.07 -6.87 -2.29
C ILE A 84 9.20 -5.81 -1.59
N GLY A 85 8.50 -6.16 -0.52
CA GLY A 85 7.67 -5.21 0.22
C GLY A 85 8.50 -4.13 0.94
N VAL A 86 9.66 -4.50 1.48
CA VAL A 86 10.56 -3.56 2.17
C VAL A 86 11.24 -2.61 1.18
N ASP A 87 11.72 -3.14 0.05
CA ASP A 87 12.37 -2.36 -1.00
C ASP A 87 11.39 -1.35 -1.62
N LEU A 88 10.12 -1.74 -1.81
CA LEU A 88 9.05 -0.85 -2.24
C LEU A 88 8.85 0.35 -1.28
N LEU A 89 8.90 0.13 0.04
CA LEU A 89 8.80 1.25 0.99
C LEU A 89 10.01 2.18 0.89
N LYS A 90 11.21 1.64 0.67
CA LYS A 90 12.44 2.44 0.51
C LYS A 90 12.37 3.29 -0.76
N GLU A 91 12.02 2.69 -1.89
CA GLU A 91 11.86 3.39 -3.17
C GLU A 91 10.80 4.50 -3.08
N LEU A 92 9.65 4.22 -2.46
CA LEU A 92 8.61 5.24 -2.26
C LEU A 92 9.09 6.37 -1.35
N ARG A 93 9.78 6.06 -0.26
CA ARG A 93 10.34 7.08 0.64
C ARG A 93 11.29 8.02 -0.10
N GLU A 94 12.25 7.46 -0.84
CA GLU A 94 13.21 8.23 -1.63
C GLU A 94 12.52 9.12 -2.67
N ALA A 95 11.47 8.60 -3.34
CA ALA A 95 10.69 9.36 -4.30
C ALA A 95 9.95 10.54 -3.64
N LEU A 96 9.28 10.31 -2.50
CA LEU A 96 8.56 11.34 -1.77
C LEU A 96 9.50 12.43 -1.21
N GLU A 97 10.67 12.04 -0.70
CA GLU A 97 11.71 12.96 -0.22
C GLU A 97 12.26 13.83 -1.36
N ARG A 98 12.48 13.25 -2.54
CA ARG A 98 12.91 14.00 -3.72
C ARG A 98 11.83 14.98 -4.19
N LEU A 99 10.55 14.56 -4.23
CA LEU A 99 9.43 15.44 -4.58
C LEU A 99 9.29 16.60 -3.58
N THR A 100 9.49 16.32 -2.29
CA THR A 100 9.44 17.34 -1.24
C THR A 100 10.55 18.38 -1.40
N ARG A 101 11.78 17.95 -1.71
CA ARG A 101 12.90 18.88 -1.98
C ARG A 101 12.63 19.80 -3.17
N LEU A 102 12.10 19.24 -4.26
CA LEU A 102 11.74 20.03 -5.44
C LEU A 102 10.70 21.11 -5.14
N ALA A 103 9.76 20.85 -4.22
CA ALA A 103 8.78 21.84 -3.77
C ALA A 103 9.43 23.03 -3.03
N GLY A 104 10.49 22.77 -2.25
CA GLY A 104 11.22 23.79 -1.49
C GLY A 104 12.16 24.65 -2.33
N ASP A 105 12.79 24.05 -3.34
CA ASP A 105 13.82 24.71 -4.14
C ASP A 105 13.28 25.52 -5.34
N GLY A 106 11.94 25.55 -5.52
CA GLY A 106 11.32 26.12 -6.73
C GLY A 106 11.71 25.35 -8.01
N GLY A 107 12.13 24.09 -7.84
CA GLY A 107 12.64 23.25 -8.92
C GLY A 107 11.54 22.84 -9.89
N ASN A 108 11.89 22.72 -11.17
CA ASN A 108 10.95 22.26 -12.19
C ASN A 108 10.74 20.74 -12.04
N LEU A 109 9.48 20.29 -12.01
CA LEU A 109 9.15 18.86 -11.96
C LEU A 109 9.42 18.25 -13.33
N ASP A 110 10.38 17.32 -13.41
CA ASP A 110 10.56 16.49 -14.59
C ASP A 110 9.35 15.56 -14.73
N GLY A 111 8.48 15.88 -15.70
CA GLY A 111 7.25 15.13 -15.97
C GLY A 111 7.49 13.66 -16.33
N LYS A 112 8.59 13.35 -17.05
CA LYS A 112 8.92 11.97 -17.42
C LYS A 112 9.34 11.18 -16.20
N TRP A 113 10.17 11.77 -15.34
CA TRP A 113 10.55 11.15 -14.08
C TRP A 113 9.33 10.95 -13.17
N LEU A 114 8.48 11.96 -13.01
CA LEU A 114 7.25 11.85 -12.20
C LEU A 114 6.31 10.76 -12.74
N ALA A 115 6.10 10.70 -14.05
CA ALA A 115 5.30 9.66 -14.67
C ALA A 115 5.88 8.26 -14.40
N SER A 116 7.20 8.09 -14.43
CA SER A 116 7.85 6.82 -14.08
C SER A 116 7.58 6.41 -12.63
N ILE A 117 7.62 7.35 -11.67
CA ILE A 117 7.29 7.10 -10.26
C ILE A 117 5.84 6.64 -10.12
N LEU A 118 4.90 7.34 -10.77
CA LEU A 118 3.48 6.99 -10.74
C LEU A 118 3.22 5.60 -11.33
N LEU A 119 3.87 5.26 -12.44
CA LEU A 119 3.73 3.94 -13.08
C LEU A 119 4.41 2.83 -12.28
N ASN A 120 5.47 3.12 -11.53
CA ASN A 120 6.06 2.15 -10.59
C ASN A 120 5.07 1.85 -9.44
N ALA A 121 4.38 2.87 -8.93
CA ALA A 121 3.34 2.69 -7.92
C ALA A 121 2.15 1.88 -8.46
N VAL A 122 1.74 2.09 -9.72
CA VAL A 122 0.72 1.28 -10.41
C VAL A 122 1.08 -0.20 -10.41
N ARG A 123 2.31 -0.56 -10.83
CA ARG A 123 2.78 -1.96 -10.83
C ARG A 123 2.81 -2.57 -9.43
N SER A 124 3.19 -1.77 -8.44
CA SER A 124 3.20 -2.16 -7.04
C SER A 124 1.80 -2.46 -6.51
N ILE A 125 0.82 -1.63 -6.89
CA ILE A 125 -0.59 -1.83 -6.56
C ILE A 125 -1.12 -3.11 -7.22
N ASP A 126 -0.79 -3.37 -8.49
CA ASP A 126 -1.20 -4.60 -9.17
C ASP A 126 -0.70 -5.85 -8.46
N LEU A 127 0.58 -5.85 -8.06
CA LEU A 127 1.18 -6.96 -7.32
C LEU A 127 0.47 -7.18 -5.97
N ALA A 128 0.29 -6.11 -5.19
CA ALA A 128 -0.40 -6.18 -3.91
C ALA A 128 -1.85 -6.67 -4.07
N SER A 129 -2.60 -6.11 -5.02
CA SER A 129 -3.97 -6.53 -5.33
C SER A 129 -4.04 -8.01 -5.72
N GLY A 130 -3.07 -8.52 -6.46
CA GLY A 130 -2.95 -9.94 -6.81
C GLY A 130 -2.82 -10.83 -5.57
N PHE A 131 -1.87 -10.53 -4.68
CA PHE A 131 -1.68 -11.29 -3.43
C PHE A 131 -2.91 -11.23 -2.53
N ILE A 132 -3.53 -10.06 -2.37
CA ILE A 132 -4.72 -9.88 -1.52
C ILE A 132 -5.90 -10.71 -2.05
N ARG A 133 -6.07 -10.80 -3.38
CA ARG A 133 -7.12 -11.66 -3.97
C ARG A 133 -6.87 -13.14 -3.67
N ILE A 134 -5.63 -13.61 -3.75
CA ILE A 134 -5.27 -14.99 -3.38
C ILE A 134 -5.56 -15.24 -1.89
N PHE A 135 -5.14 -14.34 -1.01
CA PHE A 135 -5.41 -14.46 0.43
C PHE A 135 -6.90 -14.45 0.76
N SER A 136 -7.67 -13.59 0.09
CA SER A 136 -9.14 -13.54 0.19
C SER A 136 -9.78 -14.89 -0.16
N GLN A 137 -9.33 -15.55 -1.24
CA GLN A 137 -9.82 -16.87 -1.63
C GLN A 137 -9.47 -17.97 -0.60
N ILE A 138 -8.23 -17.97 -0.08
CA ILE A 138 -7.79 -18.93 0.94
C ILE A 138 -8.62 -18.78 2.23
N LEU A 139 -8.91 -17.54 2.63
CA LEU A 139 -9.74 -17.23 3.79
C LEU A 139 -11.20 -17.64 3.60
N GLU A 140 -11.77 -17.43 2.42
CA GLU A 140 -13.12 -17.88 2.09
C GLU A 140 -13.26 -19.40 2.15
N ALA A 141 -12.25 -20.12 1.65
CA ALA A 141 -12.23 -21.59 1.65
C ALA A 141 -12.28 -22.18 3.06
N GLN A 142 -11.91 -21.43 4.10
CA GLN A 142 -12.01 -21.89 5.49
C GLN A 142 -13.45 -22.03 5.99
N GLY A 143 -14.43 -21.39 5.34
CA GLY A 143 -15.86 -21.46 5.71
C GLY A 143 -16.26 -20.78 7.03
N LYS A 144 -15.30 -20.38 7.87
CA LYS A 144 -15.58 -19.75 9.17
C LYS A 144 -16.03 -18.29 9.00
N PRO A 145 -17.01 -17.81 9.81
CA PRO A 145 -17.53 -16.45 9.70
C PRO A 145 -16.47 -15.35 9.79
N GLU A 146 -15.49 -15.50 10.67
CA GLU A 146 -14.42 -14.55 10.93
C GLU A 146 -13.49 -14.36 9.72
N TYR A 147 -13.19 -15.44 8.99
CA TYR A 147 -12.36 -15.38 7.77
C TYR A 147 -13.16 -14.87 6.56
N ARG A 148 -14.47 -15.14 6.50
CA ARG A 148 -15.35 -14.52 5.50
C ARG A 148 -15.44 -13.00 5.68
N GLN A 149 -15.51 -12.53 6.93
CA GLN A 149 -15.47 -11.10 7.21
C GLN A 149 -14.13 -10.48 6.78
N LEU A 150 -13.01 -11.12 7.12
CA LEU A 150 -11.69 -10.63 6.66
C LEU A 150 -11.61 -10.63 5.12
N SER A 151 -12.08 -11.67 4.44
CA SER A 151 -12.12 -11.70 2.98
C SER A 151 -12.91 -10.52 2.38
N PHE A 152 -14.08 -10.21 2.94
CA PHE A 152 -14.85 -9.04 2.51
C PHE A 152 -14.07 -7.73 2.65
N ILE A 153 -13.32 -7.58 3.75
CA ILE A 153 -12.44 -6.42 3.96
C ILE A 153 -11.31 -6.40 2.92
N LEU A 154 -10.66 -7.54 2.64
CA LEU A 154 -9.62 -7.64 1.62
C LEU A 154 -10.14 -7.28 0.21
N GLN A 155 -11.35 -7.70 -0.14
CA GLN A 155 -11.99 -7.31 -1.41
C GLN A 155 -12.26 -5.80 -1.46
N THR A 156 -12.63 -5.19 -0.34
CA THR A 156 -12.79 -3.74 -0.23
C THR A 156 -11.45 -3.02 -0.41
N VAL A 157 -10.39 -3.52 0.24
CA VAL A 157 -9.03 -3.01 0.08
C VAL A 157 -8.59 -3.05 -1.38
N VAL A 158 -8.83 -4.16 -2.10
CA VAL A 158 -8.51 -4.27 -3.53
C VAL A 158 -9.24 -3.18 -4.33
N ARG A 159 -10.54 -2.97 -4.10
CA ARG A 159 -11.28 -1.88 -4.78
C ARG A 159 -10.68 -0.51 -4.47
N ASP A 160 -10.24 -0.30 -3.24
CA ASP A 160 -9.65 0.97 -2.85
C ASP A 160 -8.29 1.20 -3.53
N LEU A 161 -7.48 0.15 -3.65
CA LEU A 161 -6.23 0.14 -4.39
C LEU A 161 -6.44 0.42 -5.89
N GLU A 162 -7.45 -0.18 -6.53
CA GLU A 162 -7.78 0.09 -7.94
C GLU A 162 -8.14 1.57 -8.19
N ILE A 163 -8.80 2.22 -7.23
CA ILE A 163 -9.09 3.66 -7.32
C ILE A 163 -7.80 4.50 -7.24
N ILE A 164 -6.86 4.11 -6.39
CA ILE A 164 -5.55 4.78 -6.31
C ILE A 164 -4.78 4.57 -7.62
N LYS A 165 -4.77 3.34 -8.13
CA LYS A 165 -4.13 2.94 -9.39
C LYS A 165 -4.62 3.78 -10.56
N SER A 166 -5.93 3.80 -10.79
CA SER A 166 -6.54 4.56 -11.90
C SER A 166 -6.14 6.05 -11.85
N ARG A 167 -6.13 6.64 -10.65
CA ARG A 167 -5.70 8.05 -10.47
C ARG A 167 -4.21 8.26 -10.75
N HIS A 168 -3.36 7.29 -10.45
CA HIS A 168 -1.93 7.36 -10.78
C HIS A 168 -1.73 7.27 -12.30
N GLU A 169 -2.47 6.41 -13.00
CA GLU A 169 -2.43 6.29 -14.46
C GLU A 169 -2.95 7.55 -15.16
N GLU A 170 -4.05 8.14 -14.67
CA GLU A 170 -4.56 9.43 -15.14
C GLU A 170 -3.52 10.54 -14.95
N LEU A 171 -2.92 10.65 -13.77
CA LEU A 171 -1.92 11.66 -13.49
C LEU A 171 -0.65 11.46 -14.32
N ALA A 172 -0.17 10.22 -14.48
CA ALA A 172 1.01 9.92 -15.29
C ALA A 172 0.83 10.34 -16.75
N ARG A 173 -0.39 10.16 -17.32
CA ARG A 173 -0.72 10.61 -18.68
C ARG A 173 -0.62 12.13 -18.84
N LEU A 174 -0.97 12.91 -17.81
CA LEU A 174 -0.86 14.36 -17.84
C LEU A 174 0.60 14.85 -17.86
N PHE A 175 1.53 14.08 -17.28
CA PHE A 175 2.95 14.43 -17.22
C PHE A 175 3.82 13.76 -18.29
N HIS A 176 3.24 12.83 -19.07
CA HIS A 176 3.86 12.22 -20.25
C HIS A 176 3.75 13.07 -21.52
N GLY A 177 2.92 14.13 -21.50
CA GLY A 177 2.67 15.06 -22.61
C GLY A 177 3.80 16.03 -22.87
#